data_AF-A0A2V8VHR6-F1
#
_entry.id   AF-A0A2V8VHR6-F1
#
_cell.length_a   1.000
_cell.length_b   1.000
_cell.length_c   1.000
_cell.angle_alpha   90.00
_cell.angle_beta   90.00
_cell.angle_gamma   90.00
#
_symmetry.space_group_name_H-M   'P 1'
#
loop_
_entity.id
_entity.type
_entity.pdbx_description
1 polymer ?
#
loop_
_entity_poly.entity_id
_entity_poly.type
_entity_poly.pdbx_seq_one_letter_code
_entity_poly.pdbx_strand_id
1 'polypeptide(L)'
;MSRTGLLVVAAAVMLAATPAQAKNPLLEKWTGPYGGVPPFDKVKVADFKPALETAMTENLKEIDAIAKNPAKPDFENTIAAFERAGKPLERVTAIYRVFSSTMSTDDFQKVETEMAPKLASFNDQIVQNKELFARIA
;
A
#
# COMPACT_ATOMS: atom_id res chain seq x y z
N MET A 1 45.63 -7.07 -51.93
CA MET A 1 45.43 -8.44 -51.42
C MET A 1 45.43 -8.41 -49.90
N SER A 2 44.56 -9.22 -49.30
CA SER A 2 44.34 -9.45 -47.86
C SER A 2 43.54 -8.38 -47.10
N ARG A 3 42.28 -8.72 -46.80
CA ARG A 3 41.58 -8.28 -45.59
C ARG A 3 40.87 -9.48 -44.97
N THR A 4 41.48 -9.98 -43.90
CA THR A 4 40.98 -10.95 -42.95
C THR A 4 39.62 -10.49 -42.40
N GLY A 5 38.57 -11.26 -42.62
CA GLY A 5 37.22 -11.01 -42.07
C GLY A 5 37.08 -11.62 -40.69
N LEU A 6 36.86 -10.77 -39.69
CA LEU A 6 36.59 -11.13 -38.30
C LEU A 6 35.09 -11.46 -38.15
N LEU A 7 34.77 -12.66 -37.68
CA LEU A 7 33.42 -13.06 -37.28
C LEU A 7 33.09 -12.42 -35.93
N VAL A 8 32.05 -11.59 -35.87
CA VAL A 8 31.43 -11.12 -34.62
C VAL A 8 30.09 -11.81 -34.47
N VAL A 9 29.98 -12.70 -33.49
CA VAL A 9 28.71 -13.30 -33.08
C VAL A 9 28.07 -12.36 -32.07
N ALA A 10 26.98 -11.68 -32.46
CA ALA A 10 26.19 -10.85 -31.56
C ALA A 10 25.23 -11.75 -30.76
N ALA A 11 25.47 -11.87 -29.46
CA ALA A 11 24.51 -12.47 -28.54
C ALA A 11 23.38 -11.46 -28.27
N ALA A 12 22.16 -11.80 -28.69
CA ALA A 12 20.97 -11.04 -28.35
C ALA A 12 20.61 -11.28 -26.87
N VAL A 13 20.83 -10.27 -26.03
CA VAL A 13 20.28 -10.23 -24.68
C VAL A 13 18.78 -9.92 -24.81
N MET A 14 17.93 -10.91 -24.64
CA MET A 14 16.50 -10.67 -24.48
C MET A 14 16.26 -10.01 -23.12
N LEU A 15 15.88 -8.73 -23.12
CA LEU A 15 15.23 -8.13 -21.96
C LEU A 15 13.88 -8.83 -21.79
N ALA A 16 13.78 -9.73 -20.82
CA ALA A 16 12.49 -10.17 -20.33
C ALA A 16 11.77 -8.94 -19.75
N ALA A 17 10.70 -8.51 -20.41
CA ALA A 17 9.81 -7.50 -19.85
C ALA A 17 9.21 -8.06 -18.56
N THR A 18 9.42 -7.35 -17.45
CA THR A 18 8.74 -7.63 -16.19
C THR A 18 7.24 -7.62 -16.45
N PRO A 19 6.47 -8.67 -16.11
CA PRO A 19 5.03 -8.63 -16.28
C PRO A 19 4.50 -7.42 -15.51
N ALA A 20 3.70 -6.58 -16.19
CA ALA A 20 3.01 -5.48 -15.54
C ALA A 20 2.27 -6.04 -14.32
N GLN A 21 2.64 -5.59 -13.13
CA GLN A 21 1.98 -5.97 -11.88
C GLN A 21 0.47 -5.76 -12.09
N ALA A 22 -0.32 -6.83 -12.06
CA ALA A 22 -1.77 -6.67 -12.14
C ALA A 22 -2.21 -5.72 -11.02
N LYS A 23 -2.86 -4.61 -11.38
CA LYS A 23 -3.31 -3.59 -10.44
C LYS A 23 -4.27 -4.23 -9.43
N ASN A 24 -3.93 -4.16 -8.14
CA ASN A 24 -4.77 -4.70 -7.07
C ASN A 24 -6.02 -3.82 -6.90
N PRO A 25 -7.25 -4.37 -7.05
CA PRO A 25 -8.48 -3.58 -7.02
C PRO A 25 -8.74 -2.91 -5.66
N LEU A 26 -8.17 -3.42 -4.56
CA LEU A 26 -8.30 -2.84 -3.22
C LEU A 26 -7.51 -1.53 -3.05
N LEU A 27 -6.50 -1.28 -3.90
CA LEU A 27 -5.66 -0.08 -3.83
C LEU A 27 -6.18 1.07 -4.70
N GLU A 28 -7.01 0.74 -5.69
CA GLU A 28 -7.56 1.73 -6.63
C GLU A 28 -8.54 2.68 -5.93
N LYS A 29 -8.65 3.90 -6.48
CA LYS A 29 -9.66 4.86 -6.01
C LYS A 29 -11.05 4.34 -6.37
N TRP A 30 -11.98 4.46 -5.44
CA TRP A 30 -13.38 4.15 -5.73
C TRP A 30 -13.95 5.15 -6.73
N THR A 31 -14.89 4.67 -7.54
CA THR A 31 -15.57 5.47 -8.56
C THR A 31 -17.08 5.29 -8.40
N GLY A 32 -17.87 6.22 -8.97
CA GLY A 32 -19.32 6.19 -8.86
C GLY A 32 -19.88 7.24 -7.88
N PRO A 33 -21.19 7.14 -7.53
CA PRO A 33 -21.90 8.14 -6.74
C PRO A 33 -21.38 8.22 -5.28
N TYR A 34 -21.75 9.30 -4.58
CA TYR A 34 -21.44 9.54 -3.16
C TYR A 34 -19.94 9.56 -2.79
N GLY A 35 -19.06 9.84 -3.75
CA GLY A 35 -17.61 9.81 -3.54
C GLY A 35 -16.96 8.45 -3.81
N GLY A 36 -17.73 7.47 -4.27
CA GLY A 36 -17.25 6.20 -4.80
C GLY A 36 -17.87 5.00 -4.10
N VAL A 37 -18.01 3.89 -4.85
CA VAL A 37 -18.55 2.61 -4.35
C VAL A 37 -17.42 1.57 -4.28
N PRO A 38 -17.30 0.78 -3.21
CA PRO A 38 -16.29 -0.27 -3.12
C PRO A 38 -16.49 -1.34 -4.21
N PRO A 39 -15.44 -1.79 -4.91
CA PRO A 39 -15.55 -2.72 -6.04
C PRO A 39 -15.66 -4.19 -5.58
N PHE A 40 -16.68 -4.52 -4.78
CA PHE A 40 -16.88 -5.87 -4.22
C PHE A 40 -16.96 -6.96 -5.30
N ASP A 41 -17.38 -6.62 -6.52
CA ASP A 41 -17.43 -7.50 -7.69
C ASP A 41 -16.05 -7.94 -8.21
N LYS A 42 -14.99 -7.21 -7.83
CA LYS A 42 -13.62 -7.43 -8.33
C LYS A 42 -12.66 -7.99 -7.27
N VAL A 43 -13.00 -7.85 -6.00
CA VAL A 43 -12.13 -8.21 -4.88
C VAL A 43 -12.12 -9.73 -4.65
N LYS A 44 -10.93 -10.29 -4.48
CA LYS A 44 -10.71 -11.69 -4.09
C LYS A 44 -9.94 -11.78 -2.78
N VAL A 45 -10.09 -12.90 -2.06
CA VAL A 45 -9.37 -13.15 -0.80
C VAL A 45 -7.84 -12.99 -0.97
N ALA A 46 -7.30 -13.41 -2.12
CA ALA A 46 -5.87 -13.30 -2.43
C ALA A 46 -5.36 -11.85 -2.57
N ASP A 47 -6.25 -10.87 -2.76
CA ASP A 47 -5.87 -9.47 -2.94
C ASP A 47 -5.54 -8.79 -1.61
N PHE A 48 -6.06 -9.28 -0.48
CA PHE A 48 -6.01 -8.57 0.81
C PHE A 48 -4.61 -8.44 1.38
N LYS A 49 -3.83 -9.53 1.45
CA LYS A 49 -2.46 -9.48 2.00
C LYS A 49 -1.59 -8.46 1.25
N PRO A 50 -1.41 -8.56 -0.08
CA PRO A 50 -0.58 -7.60 -0.81
C PRO A 50 -1.14 -6.17 -0.76
N ALA A 51 -2.46 -5.99 -0.72
CA ALA A 51 -3.06 -4.66 -0.58
C ALA A 51 -2.79 -4.04 0.79
N LEU A 52 -2.99 -4.79 1.88
CA LEU A 52 -2.74 -4.31 3.24
C LEU A 52 -1.27 -3.96 3.43
N GLU A 53 -0.35 -4.81 2.99
CA GLU A 53 1.10 -4.56 3.09
C GLU A 53 1.53 -3.33 2.29
N THR A 54 1.02 -3.18 1.06
CA THR A 54 1.29 -2.00 0.23
C THR A 54 0.74 -0.74 0.90
N ALA A 55 -0.51 -0.76 1.34
CA ALA A 55 -1.18 0.39 1.94
C ALA A 55 -0.58 0.81 3.29
N MET A 56 -0.15 -0.15 4.13
CA MET A 56 0.60 0.13 5.36
C MET A 56 1.95 0.79 5.03
N THR A 57 2.66 0.29 4.02
CA THR A 57 3.94 0.86 3.58
C THR A 57 3.77 2.29 3.07
N GLU A 58 2.74 2.55 2.27
CA GLU A 58 2.42 3.90 1.78
C GLU A 58 2.02 4.84 2.92
N ASN A 59 1.20 4.37 3.87
CA ASN A 59 0.82 5.19 5.00
C ASN A 59 2.03 5.53 5.89
N LEU A 60 2.91 4.58 6.20
CA LEU A 60 4.13 4.87 6.97
C LEU A 60 5.02 5.92 6.29
N LYS A 61 5.08 5.96 4.95
CA LYS A 61 5.81 7.01 4.22
C LYS A 61 5.19 8.39 4.41
N GLU A 62 3.86 8.48 4.39
CA GLU A 62 3.14 9.73 4.64
C GLU A 62 3.32 10.19 6.10
N ILE A 63 3.26 9.26 7.05
CA ILE A 63 3.53 9.53 8.47
C ILE A 63 4.96 10.04 8.68
N ASP A 64 5.94 9.39 8.05
CA ASP A 64 7.34 9.82 8.10
C ASP A 64 7.54 11.23 7.53
N ALA A 65 6.83 11.56 6.44
CA ALA A 65 6.88 12.89 5.84
C ALA A 65 6.32 13.97 6.79
N ILE A 66 5.26 13.65 7.54
CA ILE A 66 4.69 14.54 8.55
C ILE A 66 5.68 14.70 9.71
N ALA A 67 6.15 13.59 10.27
CA ALA A 67 7.06 13.56 11.42
C ALA A 67 8.36 14.35 11.15
N LYS A 68 8.91 14.23 9.94
CA LYS A 68 10.18 14.84 9.53
C LYS A 68 10.03 16.19 8.82
N ASN A 69 8.83 16.78 8.79
CA ASN A 69 8.63 18.08 8.15
C ASN A 69 9.46 19.17 8.85
N PRO A 70 10.40 19.86 8.17
CA PRO A 70 11.28 20.84 8.80
C PRO A 70 10.59 22.15 9.19
N ALA A 71 9.37 22.40 8.69
CA ALA A 71 8.60 23.57 9.07
C ALA A 71 8.10 23.44 10.53
N LYS A 72 7.99 24.61 11.21
CA LYS A 72 7.40 24.69 12.55
C LYS A 72 6.01 24.02 12.53
N PRO A 73 5.69 23.13 13.50
CA PRO A 73 4.39 22.48 13.55
C PRO A 73 3.23 23.48 13.55
N ASP A 74 2.24 23.23 12.70
CA ASP A 74 0.96 23.92 12.67
C ASP A 74 -0.17 22.91 12.40
N PHE A 75 -1.42 23.39 12.42
CA PHE A 75 -2.58 22.52 12.21
C PHE A 75 -2.55 21.84 10.83
N GLU A 76 -2.18 22.56 9.77
CA GLU A 76 -2.22 22.02 8.40
C GLU A 76 -1.13 20.99 8.16
N ASN A 77 0.08 21.26 8.65
CA ASN A 77 1.26 20.44 8.40
C ASN A 77 1.43 19.28 9.38
N THR A 78 0.62 19.22 10.44
CA THR A 78 0.59 18.11 11.40
C THR A 78 -0.78 17.42 11.42
N ILE A 79 -1.83 18.06 11.95
CA ILE A 79 -3.12 17.39 12.20
C ILE A 79 -3.88 17.15 10.89
N ALA A 80 -4.07 18.17 10.06
CA ALA A 80 -4.78 18.01 8.81
C ALA A 80 -4.01 17.12 7.81
N ALA A 81 -2.67 17.13 7.85
CA ALA A 81 -1.85 16.20 7.09
C ALA A 81 -2.04 14.75 7.59
N PHE A 82 -2.05 14.54 8.91
CA PHE A 82 -2.26 13.24 9.53
C PHE A 82 -3.64 12.65 9.19
N GLU A 83 -4.70 13.47 9.25
CA GLU A 83 -6.08 13.06 8.86
C GLU A 83 -6.21 12.72 7.36
N ARG A 84 -5.36 13.30 6.50
CA ARG A 84 -5.35 13.00 5.06
C ARG A 84 -4.53 11.76 4.72
N ALA A 85 -3.63 11.34 5.60
CA ALA A 85 -2.77 10.19 5.39
C ALA A 85 -3.59 8.88 5.41
N GLY A 86 -3.13 7.87 4.68
CA GLY A 86 -3.64 6.50 4.76
C GLY A 86 -4.86 6.24 3.90
N LYS A 87 -5.18 7.11 2.92
CA LYS A 87 -6.35 6.92 2.04
C LYS A 87 -6.40 5.53 1.37
N PRO A 88 -5.29 4.96 0.86
CA PRO A 88 -5.29 3.58 0.36
C PRO A 88 -5.67 2.58 1.46
N LEU A 89 -5.07 2.71 2.65
CA LEU A 89 -5.32 1.81 3.78
C LEU A 89 -6.78 1.90 4.26
N GLU A 90 -7.37 3.09 4.30
CA GLU A 90 -8.79 3.31 4.59
C GLU A 90 -9.69 2.50 3.64
N ARG A 91 -9.42 2.53 2.33
CA ARG A 91 -10.20 1.76 1.34
C ARG A 91 -10.05 0.25 1.52
N VAL A 92 -8.82 -0.23 1.70
CA VAL A 92 -8.55 -1.67 1.91
C VAL A 92 -9.22 -2.16 3.19
N THR A 93 -9.06 -1.42 4.30
CA THR A 93 -9.58 -1.81 5.62
C THR A 93 -11.09 -1.74 5.71
N ALA A 94 -11.75 -0.83 5.00
CA ALA A 94 -13.21 -0.78 4.90
C ALA A 94 -13.77 -2.10 4.33
N ILE A 95 -13.19 -2.58 3.23
CA ILE A 95 -13.62 -3.83 2.58
C ILE A 95 -13.19 -5.04 3.45
N TYR A 96 -11.98 -5.02 4.01
CA TYR A 96 -11.48 -6.07 4.90
C TYR A 96 -12.41 -6.31 6.09
N ARG A 97 -12.93 -5.25 6.71
CA ARG A 97 -13.88 -5.35 7.83
C ARG A 97 -15.23 -5.95 7.43
N VAL A 98 -15.71 -5.66 6.22
CA VAL A 98 -16.93 -6.30 5.69
C VAL A 98 -16.70 -7.79 5.47
N PHE A 99 -15.55 -8.17 4.88
CA PHE A 99 -15.20 -9.58 4.70
C PHE A 99 -15.07 -10.31 6.04
N SER A 100 -14.37 -9.71 7.00
CA SER A 100 -14.19 -10.24 8.37
C SER A 100 -15.51 -10.47 9.10
N SER A 101 -16.53 -9.63 8.86
CA SER A 101 -17.80 -9.70 9.60
C SER A 101 -18.90 -10.50 8.89
N THR A 102 -18.99 -10.42 7.57
CA THR A 102 -20.14 -10.95 6.81
C THR A 102 -19.78 -11.98 5.74
N MET A 103 -18.50 -12.10 5.39
CA MET A 103 -17.99 -13.03 4.37
C MET A 103 -16.77 -13.82 4.87
N SER A 104 -16.70 -14.09 6.18
CA SER A 104 -15.54 -14.69 6.84
C SER A 104 -15.50 -16.20 6.62
N THR A 105 -14.93 -16.60 5.49
CA THR A 105 -14.62 -17.99 5.17
C THR A 105 -13.32 -18.44 5.85
N ASP A 106 -13.08 -19.75 5.96
CA ASP A 106 -11.84 -20.30 6.48
C ASP A 106 -10.58 -19.74 5.79
N ASP A 107 -10.66 -19.48 4.48
CA ASP A 107 -9.56 -18.89 3.73
C ASP A 107 -9.35 -17.42 4.07
N PHE A 108 -10.42 -16.67 4.35
CA PHE A 108 -10.29 -15.30 4.82
C PHE A 108 -9.74 -15.25 6.26
N GLN A 109 -10.17 -16.14 7.16
CA GLN A 109 -9.64 -16.23 8.53
C GLN A 109 -8.14 -16.52 8.57
N LYS A 110 -7.60 -17.28 7.60
CA LYS A 110 -6.15 -17.46 7.44
C LYS A 110 -5.45 -16.14 7.07
N VAL A 111 -6.09 -15.29 6.26
CA VAL A 111 -5.60 -13.93 6.00
C VAL A 111 -5.59 -13.13 7.29
N GLU A 112 -6.68 -13.15 8.06
CA GLU A 112 -6.78 -12.38 9.32
C GLU A 112 -5.70 -12.82 10.33
N THR A 113 -5.50 -14.13 10.48
CA THR A 113 -4.50 -14.71 11.38
C THR A 113 -3.08 -14.22 11.06
N GLU A 114 -2.74 -14.18 9.77
CA GLU A 114 -1.41 -13.70 9.34
C GLU A 114 -1.28 -12.18 9.45
N MET A 115 -2.34 -11.44 9.12
CA MET A 115 -2.29 -9.98 9.06
C MET A 115 -2.46 -9.31 10.41
N ALA A 116 -3.14 -9.93 11.39
CA ALA A 116 -3.36 -9.36 12.72
C ALA A 116 -2.07 -8.87 13.40
N PRO A 117 -1.00 -9.68 13.56
CA PRO A 117 0.24 -9.20 14.19
C PRO A 117 0.95 -8.10 13.35
N LYS A 118 0.86 -8.16 12.02
CA LYS A 118 1.44 -7.13 11.13
C LYS A 118 0.72 -5.79 11.30
N LEU A 119 -0.62 -5.81 11.35
CA LEU A 119 -1.46 -4.63 11.57
C LEU A 119 -1.23 -4.01 12.95
N ALA A 120 -1.08 -4.84 13.98
CA ALA A 120 -0.73 -4.38 15.32
C ALA A 120 0.63 -3.67 15.34
N SER A 121 1.67 -4.30 14.77
CA SER A 121 3.00 -3.70 14.66
C SER A 121 3.03 -2.41 13.82
N PHE A 122 2.23 -2.34 12.76
CA PHE A 122 2.05 -1.12 11.97
C PHE A 122 1.42 -0.01 12.81
N ASN A 123 0.38 -0.31 13.59
CA ASN A 123 -0.27 0.69 14.45
C ASN A 123 0.71 1.21 15.53
N ASP A 124 1.48 0.30 16.15
CA ASP A 124 2.52 0.65 17.12
C ASP A 124 3.56 1.62 16.54
N GLN A 125 3.99 1.40 15.30
CA GLN A 125 4.93 2.30 14.62
C GLN A 125 4.41 3.73 14.49
N ILE A 126 3.09 3.94 14.43
CA ILE A 126 2.48 5.27 14.33
C ILE A 126 2.27 5.86 15.73
N VAL A 127 1.59 5.15 16.62
CA VAL A 127 1.23 5.67 17.95
C VAL A 127 2.44 5.85 18.87
N GLN A 128 3.51 5.09 18.65
CA GLN A 128 4.78 5.21 19.40
C GLN A 128 5.83 6.05 18.67
N ASN A 129 5.48 6.73 17.57
CA ASN A 129 6.40 7.60 16.84
C ASN A 129 6.70 8.87 17.63
N LYS A 130 7.90 8.94 18.22
CA LYS A 130 8.34 10.07 19.04
C LYS A 130 8.43 11.40 18.27
N GLU A 131 8.85 11.34 17.01
CA GLU A 131 8.99 12.55 16.17
C GLU A 131 7.61 13.11 15.82
N LEU A 132 6.66 12.25 15.44
CA LEU A 132 5.27 12.64 15.19
C LEU A 132 4.64 13.21 16.46
N PHE A 133 4.80 12.55 17.60
CA PHE A 133 4.26 13.02 18.88
C PHE A 133 4.80 14.40 19.26
N ALA A 134 6.10 14.66 19.06
CA ALA A 134 6.70 15.96 19.32
C ALA A 134 6.12 17.10 18.46
N ARG A 135 5.47 16.78 17.32
CA ARG A 135 4.74 17.78 16.52
C ARG A 135 3.33 18.08 17.02
N ILE A 136 2.74 17.17 17.81
CA ILE A 136 1.35 17.25 18.28
C ILE A 136 1.25 17.84 19.70
N ALA A 137 2.24 17.55 20.55
CA ALA A 137 2.25 17.88 21.98
C ALA A 137 2.37 19.37 22.31
#